data_AF-A0A7S1KZN9-F1
#
_entry.id   AF-A0A7S1KZN9-F1
#
_cell.length_a   1.000
_cell.length_b   1.000
_cell.length_c   1.000
_cell.angle_alpha   90.00
_cell.angle_beta   90.00
_cell.angle_gamma   90.00
#
_symmetry.space_group_name_H-M   'P 1'
#
loop_
_entity.id
_entity.type
_entity.pdbx_description
1 polymer ?
#
loop_
_entity_poly.entity_id
_entity_poly.type
_entity_poly.pdbx_seq_one_letter_code
_entity_poly.pdbx_strand_id
1 'polypeptide(L)'
;EELGLAEELGLAEELGLAEPEPGLAEPEPAEPSEPWMFLDPYDSHLDARVDRDGLAVSCLHDDGFQYLWKGIRGNYGITKGVYMYEVMVMEHYTVKMPETKPTNHNILRCGFSQPLTSLFLGDTAEGWGWGGTGKKSHNNNFQDYGGTFRQGDVIGCVVDMDQGTISFLKNGEFMGVAFDNVPPAAAQTGVFPHLLMKNVACKVNFSRKTKWFDTPGPQVRFFDEAPEEHCIANPVEHPESIQDSEFLLLCGLPACGKTYWAQKHMEANPLKNYVLLGTNAVIDQMKVWNLNRQRNYADRWQELISQATPIFNKLVEIAGRTPRNIILDQTNVYKNARRRKAAAFSNFGKKICVTLVNDEETLQQRTEKREREEGKFVPVQAVNEMRANFAAPELEDGFTGIEFPELPERDARAAINEIRQGGADWKRRNPGAGKGNQPKGRLENRDASTIGKGAWQKGGPSWDEKPKPQQGGAWDRDRTRSPAPKGGSWAGAGAGWQGGKAGAWQGG
;
A
#
# COMPACT_ATOMS: atom_id res chain seq x y z
N GLU A 1 -47.96 56.54 19.37
CA GLU A 1 -47.90 57.24 20.67
C GLU A 1 -48.99 56.76 21.62
N GLU A 2 -50.27 56.66 21.23
CA GLU A 2 -51.35 56.18 22.12
C GLU A 2 -51.11 54.80 22.77
N LEU A 3 -50.42 53.87 22.09
CA LEU A 3 -50.07 52.55 22.66
C LEU A 3 -49.11 52.64 23.87
N GLY A 4 -48.22 53.64 23.93
CA GLY A 4 -47.23 53.75 25.02
C GLY A 4 -47.83 54.27 26.34
N LEU A 5 -48.94 55.01 26.26
CA LEU A 5 -49.65 55.55 27.43
C LEU A 5 -50.55 54.53 28.12
N ALA A 6 -50.89 53.42 27.45
CA ALA A 6 -51.71 52.36 28.02
C ALA A 6 -50.91 51.41 28.94
N GLU A 7 -49.64 51.14 28.61
CA GLU A 7 -48.78 50.25 29.41
C GLU A 7 -48.37 50.87 30.76
N GLU A 8 -48.09 52.19 30.82
CA GLU A 8 -47.72 52.87 32.09
C GLU A 8 -48.85 52.91 33.13
N LEU A 9 -50.11 52.71 32.73
CA LEU A 9 -51.29 52.81 33.60
C LEU A 9 -51.87 51.45 34.03
N GLY A 10 -51.32 50.33 33.55
CA GLY A 10 -51.71 48.98 34.01
C GLY A 10 -53.12 48.54 33.65
N LEU A 11 -53.73 49.13 32.62
CA LEU A 11 -55.14 48.92 32.22
C LEU A 11 -55.33 47.87 31.10
N ALA A 12 -54.35 46.98 30.89
CA ALA A 12 -54.36 46.04 29.76
C ALA A 12 -55.53 45.02 29.78
N GLU A 13 -56.06 44.67 30.95
CA GLU A 13 -57.15 43.67 31.05
C GLU A 13 -58.53 44.17 30.55
N GLU A 14 -58.79 45.48 30.48
CA GLU A 14 -60.11 45.99 30.06
C GLU A 14 -60.33 46.06 28.54
N LEU A 15 -59.32 45.77 27.70
CA LEU A 15 -59.42 45.88 26.24
C LEU A 15 -59.74 44.56 25.50
N GLY A 16 -59.82 43.43 26.21
CA GLY A 16 -60.40 42.18 25.67
C GLY A 16 -59.67 41.57 24.45
N LEU A 17 -58.39 41.92 24.24
CA LEU A 17 -57.57 41.35 23.17
C LEU A 17 -56.97 40.02 23.66
N ALA A 18 -57.44 38.91 23.08
CA ALA A 18 -56.92 37.58 23.37
C ALA A 18 -55.44 37.45 22.99
N GLU A 19 -54.68 36.68 23.78
CA GLU A 19 -53.29 36.37 23.46
C GLU A 19 -53.18 35.65 22.09
N PRO A 20 -52.13 35.92 21.30
CA PRO A 20 -51.91 35.18 20.07
C PRO A 20 -51.58 33.72 20.40
N GLU A 21 -52.23 32.78 19.72
CA GLU A 21 -51.87 31.36 19.87
C GLU A 21 -50.39 31.14 19.55
N PRO A 22 -49.69 30.23 20.27
CA PRO A 22 -48.30 29.94 20.01
C PRO A 22 -48.14 29.46 18.58
N GLY A 23 -47.52 30.29 17.74
CA GLY A 23 -47.34 30.02 16.33
C GLY A 23 -46.67 28.68 16.12
N LEU A 24 -47.23 27.86 15.24
CA LEU A 24 -46.59 26.65 14.75
C LEU A 24 -45.19 27.03 14.25
N ALA A 25 -44.16 26.57 14.94
CA ALA A 25 -42.80 26.72 14.47
C ALA A 25 -42.72 26.15 13.05
N GLU A 26 -42.10 26.90 12.13
CA GLU A 26 -41.78 26.35 10.82
C GLU A 26 -41.00 25.05 11.05
N PRO A 27 -41.36 23.93 10.38
CA PRO A 27 -40.66 22.68 10.60
C PRO A 27 -39.20 22.88 10.27
N GLU A 28 -38.31 22.58 11.22
CA GLU A 28 -36.87 22.64 10.96
C GLU A 28 -36.58 21.87 9.66
N PRO A 29 -35.74 22.43 8.76
CA PRO A 29 -35.46 21.79 7.49
C PRO A 29 -34.93 20.39 7.77
N ALA A 30 -35.70 19.38 7.38
CA ALA A 30 -35.38 17.99 7.65
C ALA A 30 -33.93 17.72 7.25
N GLU A 31 -33.13 17.12 8.15
CA GLU A 31 -31.74 16.81 7.84
C GLU A 31 -31.70 16.04 6.51
N PRO A 32 -30.81 16.43 5.58
CA PRO A 32 -30.77 15.80 4.27
C PRO A 32 -30.55 14.30 4.45
N SER A 33 -31.50 13.51 3.94
CA SER A 33 -31.46 12.05 4.03
C SER A 33 -30.10 11.54 3.56
N GLU A 34 -29.45 10.71 4.38
CA GLU A 34 -28.14 10.14 4.04
C GLU A 34 -28.19 9.48 2.65
N PRO A 35 -27.17 9.69 1.80
CA PRO A 35 -27.21 9.21 0.42
C PRO A 35 -27.20 7.69 0.42
N TRP A 36 -28.20 7.07 -0.22
CA TRP A 36 -28.32 5.60 -0.25
C TRP A 36 -27.24 4.93 -1.13
N MET A 37 -26.61 5.69 -2.02
CA MET A 37 -25.42 5.29 -2.78
C MET A 37 -24.22 6.14 -2.40
N PHE A 38 -23.11 5.48 -2.05
CA PHE A 38 -21.89 6.11 -1.56
C PHE A 38 -20.64 5.24 -1.86
N LEU A 39 -19.44 5.80 -1.65
CA LEU A 39 -18.18 5.05 -1.70
C LEU A 39 -17.96 4.26 -0.41
N ASP A 40 -17.87 2.94 -0.49
CA ASP A 40 -17.82 2.02 0.64
C ASP A 40 -16.44 2.03 1.34
N PRO A 41 -16.32 2.53 2.59
CA PRO A 41 -15.06 2.51 3.33
C PRO A 41 -14.60 1.09 3.72
N TYR A 42 -15.53 0.14 3.81
CA TYR A 42 -15.22 -1.27 4.07
C TYR A 42 -14.69 -1.99 2.83
N ASP A 43 -14.84 -1.39 1.65
CA ASP A 43 -14.26 -1.86 0.39
C ASP A 43 -13.28 -0.86 -0.21
N SER A 44 -12.39 -0.40 0.67
CA SER A 44 -11.32 0.53 0.39
C SER A 44 -9.98 0.08 1.01
N HIS A 45 -8.89 0.63 0.48
CA HIS A 45 -7.60 0.62 1.17
C HIS A 45 -7.64 1.58 2.37
N LEU A 46 -7.05 1.18 3.52
CA LEU A 46 -7.08 1.94 4.78
C LEU A 46 -6.50 3.37 4.71
N ASP A 47 -5.73 3.70 3.68
CA ASP A 47 -5.15 5.01 3.46
C ASP A 47 -5.94 5.91 2.48
N ALA A 48 -7.10 5.44 2.03
CA ALA A 48 -8.18 6.28 1.49
C ALA A 48 -9.01 6.85 2.65
N ARG A 49 -9.15 8.18 2.71
CA ARG A 49 -9.99 8.87 3.69
C ARG A 49 -11.30 9.28 3.03
N VAL A 50 -12.34 8.51 3.30
CA VAL A 50 -13.72 8.82 2.95
C VAL A 50 -14.29 9.81 3.99
N ASP A 51 -15.17 10.72 3.57
CA ASP A 51 -15.91 11.59 4.50
C ASP A 51 -17.16 10.89 5.08
N ARG A 52 -18.03 11.66 5.76
CA ARG A 52 -19.19 11.10 6.47
C ARG A 52 -20.33 10.67 5.54
N ASP A 53 -20.57 11.42 4.46
CA ASP A 53 -21.64 11.08 3.50
C ASP A 53 -21.17 10.05 2.44
N GLY A 54 -19.86 9.78 2.37
CA GLY A 54 -19.28 8.81 1.46
C GLY A 54 -19.21 9.30 0.02
N LEU A 55 -19.42 10.60 -0.21
CA LEU A 55 -19.36 11.24 -1.52
C LEU A 55 -18.04 11.99 -1.74
N ALA A 56 -17.21 12.21 -0.72
CA ALA A 56 -15.82 12.68 -0.92
C ALA A 56 -14.78 11.66 -0.41
N VAL A 57 -13.67 11.56 -1.14
CA VAL A 57 -12.54 10.71 -0.76
C VAL A 57 -11.21 11.38 -1.07
N SER A 58 -10.25 11.24 -0.16
CA SER A 58 -8.91 11.85 -0.24
C SER A 58 -7.79 10.87 0.07
N CYS A 59 -6.63 11.10 -0.53
CA CYS A 59 -5.44 10.31 -0.31
C CYS A 59 -4.64 10.80 0.92
N LEU A 60 -4.25 9.89 1.82
CA LEU A 60 -3.00 10.09 2.57
C LEU A 60 -1.84 10.22 1.56
N HIS A 61 -1.02 11.27 1.71
CA HIS A 61 0.00 11.63 0.72
C HIS A 61 1.33 12.13 1.31
N ASP A 62 1.49 12.15 2.63
CA ASP A 62 2.76 12.49 3.29
C ASP A 62 3.46 11.23 3.84
N ASP A 63 4.66 11.39 4.42
CA ASP A 63 5.38 10.34 5.15
C ASP A 63 5.55 8.98 4.42
N GLY A 64 5.63 9.02 3.09
CA GLY A 64 5.76 7.86 2.21
C GLY A 64 4.45 7.42 1.57
N PHE A 65 3.29 7.86 2.06
CA PHE A 65 1.99 7.56 1.46
C PHE A 65 1.83 8.16 0.05
N GLN A 66 2.66 9.15 -0.36
CA GLN A 66 2.67 9.65 -1.74
C GLN A 66 3.01 8.58 -2.78
N TYR A 67 3.69 7.50 -2.39
CA TYR A 67 4.02 6.41 -3.29
C TYR A 67 2.86 5.41 -3.46
N LEU A 68 1.91 5.35 -2.52
CA LEU A 68 0.82 4.38 -2.50
C LEU A 68 -0.38 4.76 -3.37
N TRP A 69 -0.81 3.79 -4.18
CA TRP A 69 -2.11 3.81 -4.86
C TRP A 69 -3.22 3.34 -3.92
N LYS A 70 -4.42 3.92 -4.05
CA LYS A 70 -5.57 3.70 -3.15
C LYS A 70 -6.84 3.46 -3.96
N GLY A 71 -7.37 2.26 -3.90
CA GLY A 71 -8.65 1.90 -4.49
C GLY A 71 -9.81 1.94 -3.50
N ILE A 72 -11.00 2.27 -3.99
CA ILE A 72 -12.30 2.21 -3.29
C ILE A 72 -13.44 1.89 -4.29
N ARG A 73 -14.39 1.05 -3.87
CA ARG A 73 -15.63 0.75 -4.62
C ARG A 73 -16.86 1.43 -4.01
N GLY A 74 -17.94 1.53 -4.78
CA GLY A 74 -19.26 1.94 -4.30
C GLY A 74 -19.95 0.85 -3.47
N ASN A 75 -20.97 1.24 -2.70
CA ASN A 75 -21.79 0.32 -1.90
C ASN A 75 -22.84 -0.47 -2.72
N TYR A 76 -23.18 -0.05 -3.93
CA TYR A 76 -24.06 -0.75 -4.86
C TYR A 76 -23.45 -0.88 -6.26
N GLY A 77 -23.74 -2.02 -6.90
CA GLY A 77 -23.42 -2.31 -8.29
C GLY A 77 -24.68 -2.45 -9.13
N ILE A 78 -24.53 -2.27 -10.44
CA ILE A 78 -25.63 -2.37 -11.41
C ILE A 78 -25.60 -3.75 -12.08
N THR A 79 -26.77 -4.37 -12.25
CA THR A 79 -26.94 -5.67 -12.92
C THR A 79 -27.58 -5.57 -14.31
N LYS A 80 -28.32 -4.49 -14.60
CA LYS A 80 -29.12 -4.32 -15.83
C LYS A 80 -29.37 -2.84 -16.14
N GLY A 81 -29.59 -2.46 -17.40
CA GLY A 81 -29.90 -1.09 -17.80
C GLY A 81 -28.66 -0.20 -17.98
N VAL A 82 -28.91 1.09 -18.21
CA VAL A 82 -27.86 2.08 -18.54
C VAL A 82 -27.81 3.19 -17.50
N TYR A 83 -26.71 3.26 -16.75
CA TYR A 83 -26.55 4.20 -15.64
C TYR A 83 -25.19 4.88 -15.62
N MET A 84 -25.14 6.06 -15.00
CA MET A 84 -23.91 6.82 -14.82
C MET A 84 -23.74 7.44 -13.44
N TYR A 85 -22.48 7.62 -13.07
CA TYR A 85 -22.05 8.44 -11.93
C TYR A 85 -20.97 9.43 -12.40
N GLU A 86 -20.79 10.53 -11.68
CA GLU A 86 -19.77 11.53 -11.98
C GLU A 86 -18.68 11.56 -10.92
N VAL A 87 -17.47 11.99 -11.31
CA VAL A 87 -16.32 12.17 -10.41
C VAL A 87 -15.62 13.49 -10.73
N MET A 88 -15.63 14.43 -9.79
CA MET A 88 -14.84 15.66 -9.86
C MET A 88 -13.47 15.44 -9.22
N VAL A 89 -12.40 15.83 -9.92
CA VAL A 89 -11.04 15.89 -9.34
C VAL A 89 -10.90 17.20 -8.57
N MET A 90 -11.12 17.17 -7.26
CA MET A 90 -11.10 18.37 -6.39
C MET A 90 -9.70 18.96 -6.25
N GLU A 91 -8.71 18.11 -5.94
CA GLU A 91 -7.36 18.56 -5.59
C GLU A 91 -6.28 17.59 -6.09
N HIS A 92 -5.17 18.13 -6.58
CA HIS A 92 -3.90 17.43 -6.75
C HIS A 92 -2.95 17.84 -5.63
N TYR A 93 -2.64 16.94 -4.71
CA TYR A 93 -1.74 17.25 -3.59
C TYR A 93 -0.29 17.49 -4.05
N THR A 94 0.36 18.49 -3.47
CA THR A 94 1.78 18.79 -3.75
C THR A 94 2.67 17.81 -3.01
N VAL A 95 3.30 16.87 -3.73
CA VAL A 95 4.08 15.76 -3.15
C VAL A 95 5.55 15.79 -3.55
N LYS A 96 6.41 15.32 -2.63
CA LYS A 96 7.86 15.18 -2.88
C LYS A 96 8.16 13.75 -3.36
N MET A 97 8.32 13.60 -4.67
CA MET A 97 8.61 12.31 -5.35
C MET A 97 9.71 12.49 -6.42
N PRO A 98 10.98 12.73 -6.04
CA PRO A 98 12.03 13.15 -6.98
C PRO A 98 12.34 12.13 -8.08
N GLU A 99 12.18 10.82 -7.81
CA GLU A 99 12.39 9.76 -8.80
C GLU A 99 11.16 9.49 -9.70
N THR A 100 10.01 10.07 -9.39
CA THR A 100 8.77 9.87 -10.14
C THR A 100 8.55 11.04 -11.09
N LYS A 101 8.17 10.77 -12.34
CA LYS A 101 7.80 11.83 -13.30
C LYS A 101 6.60 12.63 -12.78
N PRO A 102 6.57 13.97 -12.92
CA PRO A 102 5.45 14.81 -12.46
C PRO A 102 4.07 14.37 -12.96
N THR A 103 3.98 13.86 -14.20
CA THR A 103 2.75 13.29 -14.79
C THR A 103 2.20 12.08 -14.04
N ASN A 104 2.98 11.50 -13.12
CA ASN A 104 2.66 10.32 -12.34
C ASN A 104 2.61 10.61 -10.82
N HIS A 105 2.70 11.89 -10.41
CA HIS A 105 2.56 12.30 -9.02
C HIS A 105 1.11 12.19 -8.58
N ASN A 106 0.19 12.77 -9.35
CA ASN A 106 -1.24 12.80 -9.06
C ASN A 106 -1.99 12.07 -10.17
N ILE A 107 -2.71 11.00 -9.85
CA ILE A 107 -3.52 10.24 -10.81
C ILE A 107 -4.84 9.84 -10.15
N LEU A 108 -5.96 10.23 -10.76
CA LEU A 108 -7.23 9.52 -10.65
C LEU A 108 -7.37 8.55 -11.82
N ARG A 109 -7.93 7.38 -11.54
CA ARG A 109 -8.61 6.50 -12.48
C ARG A 109 -9.99 6.19 -11.95
N CYS A 110 -11.02 6.32 -12.78
CA CYS A 110 -12.41 6.02 -12.45
C CYS A 110 -13.00 5.05 -13.47
N GLY A 111 -14.10 4.39 -13.12
CA GLY A 111 -14.76 3.39 -13.96
C GLY A 111 -15.53 2.38 -13.13
N PHE A 112 -15.45 1.10 -13.51
CA PHE A 112 -16.26 0.05 -12.91
C PHE A 112 -15.46 -1.23 -12.65
N SER A 113 -15.90 -2.03 -11.67
CA SER A 113 -15.44 -3.41 -11.51
C SER A 113 -16.46 -4.30 -10.83
N GLN A 114 -16.33 -5.62 -10.95
CA GLN A 114 -17.07 -6.57 -10.11
C GLN A 114 -16.60 -6.52 -8.64
N PRO A 115 -17.44 -6.92 -7.67
CA PRO A 115 -17.10 -6.91 -6.25
C PRO A 115 -16.10 -8.02 -5.90
N LEU A 116 -15.47 -7.96 -4.71
CA LEU A 116 -14.52 -8.97 -4.20
C LEU A 116 -13.26 -9.20 -5.07
N THR A 117 -13.06 -8.38 -6.09
CA THR A 117 -11.87 -8.36 -6.95
C THR A 117 -10.84 -7.32 -6.50
N SER A 118 -9.70 -7.23 -7.19
CA SER A 118 -8.62 -6.27 -6.91
C SER A 118 -9.11 -4.81 -6.83
N LEU A 119 -8.71 -4.11 -5.77
CA LEU A 119 -8.90 -2.67 -5.63
C LEU A 119 -7.94 -1.83 -6.50
N PHE A 120 -7.11 -2.43 -7.36
CA PHE A 120 -6.27 -1.69 -8.31
C PHE A 120 -6.92 -1.63 -9.70
N LEU A 121 -8.08 -0.96 -9.78
CA LEU A 121 -8.94 -0.83 -10.97
C LEU A 121 -8.20 -0.96 -12.31
N GLY A 122 -8.51 -2.03 -13.05
CA GLY A 122 -7.96 -2.32 -14.37
C GLY A 122 -6.73 -3.23 -14.39
N ASP A 123 -6.26 -3.74 -13.24
CA ASP A 123 -5.20 -4.77 -13.22
C ASP A 123 -5.71 -6.21 -13.40
N THR A 124 -7.00 -6.48 -13.17
CA THR A 124 -7.66 -7.76 -13.51
C THR A 124 -8.68 -7.63 -14.64
N ALA A 125 -9.23 -8.76 -15.10
CA ALA A 125 -10.23 -8.81 -16.19
C ALA A 125 -11.62 -8.33 -15.76
N GLU A 126 -11.86 -8.17 -14.47
CA GLU A 126 -13.14 -7.75 -13.90
C GLU A 126 -13.18 -6.24 -13.59
N GLY A 127 -12.16 -5.48 -14.01
CA GLY A 127 -12.05 -4.04 -13.83
C GLY A 127 -11.82 -3.29 -15.14
N TRP A 128 -12.51 -2.16 -15.29
CA TRP A 128 -12.50 -1.29 -16.47
C TRP A 128 -12.39 0.16 -16.01
N GLY A 129 -11.25 0.80 -16.26
CA GLY A 129 -11.00 2.17 -15.80
C GLY A 129 -10.43 3.09 -16.87
N TRP A 130 -10.66 4.39 -16.72
CA TRP A 130 -10.00 5.45 -17.48
C TRP A 130 -9.22 6.35 -16.51
N GLY A 131 -7.93 6.55 -16.78
CA GLY A 131 -7.03 7.34 -15.94
C GLY A 131 -6.64 8.68 -16.56
N GLY A 132 -6.38 9.67 -15.70
CA GLY A 132 -6.05 11.06 -16.08
C GLY A 132 -4.82 11.23 -16.99
N THR A 133 -3.99 10.18 -17.12
CA THR A 133 -2.90 10.08 -18.10
C THR A 133 -3.38 9.76 -19.53
N GLY A 134 -4.69 9.80 -19.79
CA GLY A 134 -5.31 9.55 -21.09
C GLY A 134 -5.25 8.10 -21.54
N LYS A 135 -5.37 7.16 -20.58
CA LYS A 135 -5.31 5.72 -20.85
C LYS A 135 -6.49 4.99 -20.24
N LYS A 136 -7.17 4.18 -21.07
CA LYS A 136 -8.09 3.14 -20.60
C LYS A 136 -7.27 1.92 -20.14
N SER A 137 -7.72 1.26 -19.08
CA SER A 137 -7.03 0.16 -18.43
C SER A 137 -7.96 -0.99 -18.07
N HIS A 138 -7.57 -2.19 -18.46
CA HIS A 138 -8.31 -3.44 -18.23
C HIS A 138 -7.36 -4.62 -18.36
N ASN A 139 -7.47 -5.63 -17.49
CA ASN A 139 -6.63 -6.83 -17.49
C ASN A 139 -5.11 -6.53 -17.58
N ASN A 140 -4.65 -5.53 -16.82
CA ASN A 140 -3.26 -5.04 -16.79
C ASN A 140 -2.73 -4.50 -18.14
N ASN A 141 -3.62 -4.28 -19.12
CA ASN A 141 -3.32 -3.63 -20.39
C ASN A 141 -3.74 -2.15 -20.33
N PHE A 142 -2.94 -1.27 -20.95
CA PHE A 142 -3.13 0.18 -20.92
C PHE A 142 -3.05 0.74 -22.35
N GLN A 143 -4.14 1.34 -22.82
CA GLN A 143 -4.28 1.85 -24.19
C GLN A 143 -4.71 3.32 -24.16
N ASP A 144 -4.24 4.13 -25.10
CA ASP A 144 -4.62 5.54 -25.17
C ASP A 144 -6.12 5.71 -25.49
N TYR A 145 -6.81 6.57 -24.73
CA TYR A 145 -8.25 6.81 -24.82
C TYR A 145 -8.64 8.13 -24.14
N GLY A 146 -9.63 8.85 -24.70
CA GLY A 146 -10.28 10.03 -24.11
C GLY A 146 -9.43 11.28 -23.88
N GLY A 147 -8.11 11.21 -24.09
CA GLY A 147 -7.20 12.31 -23.73
C GLY A 147 -7.00 12.45 -22.22
N THR A 148 -6.18 13.40 -21.79
CA THR A 148 -5.83 13.59 -20.38
C THR A 148 -6.89 14.36 -19.61
N PHE A 149 -6.99 14.12 -18.29
CA PHE A 149 -7.79 14.90 -17.35
C PHE A 149 -7.04 15.13 -16.03
N ARG A 150 -7.42 16.19 -15.30
CA ARG A 150 -6.71 16.69 -14.12
C ARG A 150 -7.66 17.39 -13.13
N GLN A 151 -7.11 17.94 -12.05
CA GLN A 151 -7.81 18.83 -11.13
C GLN A 151 -8.74 19.84 -11.85
N GLY A 152 -9.99 19.91 -11.40
CA GLY A 152 -11.06 20.72 -11.97
C GLY A 152 -11.89 20.03 -13.06
N ASP A 153 -11.40 18.95 -13.69
CA ASP A 153 -12.20 18.15 -14.62
C ASP A 153 -13.21 17.27 -13.86
N VAL A 154 -14.39 17.09 -14.47
CA VAL A 154 -15.44 16.16 -14.03
C VAL A 154 -15.59 15.04 -15.05
N ILE A 155 -15.50 13.79 -14.58
CA ILE A 155 -15.58 12.60 -15.42
C ILE A 155 -16.89 11.87 -15.17
N GLY A 156 -17.70 11.71 -16.21
CA GLY A 156 -18.89 10.89 -16.19
C GLY A 156 -18.51 9.46 -16.55
N CYS A 157 -18.84 8.49 -15.71
CA CYS A 157 -18.61 7.07 -15.96
C CYS A 157 -19.96 6.44 -16.28
N VAL A 158 -20.14 5.90 -17.49
CA VAL A 158 -21.39 5.28 -17.94
C VAL A 158 -21.18 3.79 -18.14
N VAL A 159 -22.10 2.97 -17.63
CA VAL A 159 -22.18 1.55 -17.94
C VAL A 159 -23.53 1.22 -18.55
N ASP A 160 -23.50 0.49 -19.66
CA ASP A 160 -24.64 -0.09 -20.34
C ASP A 160 -24.57 -1.61 -20.17
N MET A 161 -25.34 -2.13 -19.21
CA MET A 161 -25.40 -3.56 -18.93
C MET A 161 -26.27 -4.32 -19.93
N ASP A 162 -27.09 -3.63 -20.73
CA ASP A 162 -27.94 -4.25 -21.75
C ASP A 162 -27.12 -4.56 -23.03
N GLN A 163 -26.11 -3.73 -23.34
CA GLN A 163 -25.16 -3.91 -24.45
C GLN A 163 -23.78 -4.41 -24.02
N GLY A 164 -23.46 -4.44 -22.72
CA GLY A 164 -22.16 -4.86 -22.19
C GLY A 164 -21.04 -3.85 -22.45
N THR A 165 -21.34 -2.55 -22.48
CA THR A 165 -20.38 -1.49 -22.81
C THR A 165 -20.11 -0.53 -21.64
N ILE A 166 -18.92 0.04 -21.60
CA ILE A 166 -18.53 1.13 -20.70
C ILE A 166 -17.99 2.28 -21.54
N SER A 167 -18.42 3.50 -21.21
CA SER A 167 -18.02 4.73 -21.88
C SER A 167 -17.87 5.86 -20.87
N PHE A 168 -17.22 6.95 -21.28
CA PHE A 168 -16.93 8.07 -20.39
C PHE A 168 -17.31 9.41 -21.03
N LEU A 169 -17.59 10.38 -20.16
CA LEU A 169 -17.69 11.79 -20.51
C LEU A 169 -16.58 12.58 -19.80
N LYS A 170 -16.12 13.65 -20.43
CA LYS A 170 -15.28 14.67 -19.80
C LYS A 170 -15.98 16.02 -19.87
N ASN A 171 -16.33 16.60 -18.73
CA ASN A 171 -17.00 17.90 -18.65
C ASN A 171 -18.26 17.97 -19.56
N GLY A 172 -19.03 16.87 -19.64
CA GLY A 172 -20.20 16.72 -20.52
C GLY A 172 -19.92 16.27 -21.96
N GLU A 173 -18.67 16.24 -22.43
CA GLU A 173 -18.32 15.77 -23.77
C GLU A 173 -18.13 14.24 -23.79
N PHE A 174 -18.80 13.53 -24.70
CA PHE A 174 -18.73 12.07 -24.83
C PHE A 174 -17.42 11.61 -25.50
N MET A 175 -16.66 10.75 -24.81
CA MET A 175 -15.31 10.31 -25.21
C MET A 175 -15.29 9.06 -26.10
N GLY A 176 -16.46 8.58 -26.56
CA GLY A 176 -16.61 7.31 -27.28
C GLY A 176 -16.67 6.09 -26.34
N VAL A 177 -17.03 4.92 -26.89
CA VAL A 177 -17.03 3.67 -26.14
C VAL A 177 -15.60 3.27 -25.78
N ALA A 178 -15.34 3.06 -24.49
CA ALA A 178 -14.03 2.64 -24.00
C ALA A 178 -13.88 1.12 -24.03
N PHE A 179 -14.94 0.41 -23.64
CA PHE A 179 -14.95 -1.05 -23.53
C PHE A 179 -16.29 -1.60 -24.02
N ASP A 180 -16.22 -2.72 -24.72
CA ASP A 180 -17.32 -3.46 -25.36
C ASP A 180 -17.32 -4.94 -24.92
N ASN A 181 -16.69 -5.20 -23.77
CA ASN A 181 -16.37 -6.54 -23.29
C ASN A 181 -16.79 -6.80 -21.83
N VAL A 182 -17.80 -6.08 -21.33
CA VAL A 182 -18.42 -6.44 -20.03
C VAL A 182 -19.16 -7.77 -20.24
N PRO A 183 -18.78 -8.86 -19.57
CA PRO A 183 -19.34 -10.17 -19.84
C PRO A 183 -20.79 -10.24 -19.32
N PRO A 184 -21.72 -10.92 -20.00
CA PRO A 184 -23.10 -11.10 -19.52
C PRO A 184 -23.20 -11.72 -18.11
N ALA A 185 -22.19 -12.50 -17.70
CA ALA A 185 -22.09 -13.04 -16.35
C ALA A 185 -21.96 -11.96 -15.26
N ALA A 186 -21.48 -10.75 -15.58
CA ALA A 186 -21.40 -9.63 -14.63
C ALA A 186 -22.78 -9.13 -14.18
N ALA A 187 -23.87 -9.50 -14.87
CA ALA A 187 -25.23 -9.25 -14.39
C ALA A 187 -25.60 -10.08 -13.13
N GLN A 188 -24.84 -11.14 -12.81
CA GLN A 188 -25.05 -11.98 -11.62
C GLN A 188 -24.38 -11.40 -10.37
N THR A 189 -23.29 -10.65 -10.56
CA THR A 189 -22.43 -10.10 -9.49
C THR A 189 -22.54 -8.58 -9.37
N GLY A 190 -23.01 -7.91 -10.41
CA GLY A 190 -23.06 -6.45 -10.54
C GLY A 190 -21.72 -5.83 -10.92
N VAL A 191 -21.78 -4.64 -11.51
CA VAL A 191 -20.62 -3.78 -11.74
C VAL A 191 -20.72 -2.51 -10.89
N PHE A 192 -19.70 -2.29 -10.07
CA PHE A 192 -19.67 -1.26 -9.02
C PHE A 192 -18.84 -0.06 -9.49
N PRO A 193 -19.26 1.18 -9.18
CA PRO A 193 -18.41 2.36 -9.27
C PRO A 193 -17.08 2.12 -8.56
N HIS A 194 -15.95 2.47 -9.18
CA HIS A 194 -14.63 2.21 -8.62
C HIS A 194 -13.69 3.38 -8.94
N LEU A 195 -13.02 3.90 -7.92
CA LEU A 195 -11.94 4.87 -8.05
C LEU A 195 -10.60 4.23 -7.63
N LEU A 196 -9.56 4.44 -8.42
CA LEU A 196 -8.17 4.18 -8.06
C LEU A 196 -7.39 5.49 -8.10
N MET A 197 -6.88 5.90 -6.95
CA MET A 197 -6.34 7.23 -6.71
C MET A 197 -4.88 7.19 -6.29
N LYS A 198 -4.17 8.27 -6.57
CA LYS A 198 -2.84 8.57 -6.04
C LYS A 198 -2.70 10.07 -5.91
N ASN A 199 -2.49 10.56 -4.69
CA ASN A 199 -2.27 11.97 -4.35
C ASN A 199 -3.35 12.93 -4.87
N VAL A 200 -4.60 12.50 -4.84
CA VAL A 200 -5.76 13.31 -5.23
C VAL A 200 -6.83 13.31 -4.14
N ALA A 201 -7.65 14.35 -4.15
CA ALA A 201 -8.98 14.34 -3.55
C ALA A 201 -10.04 14.37 -4.65
N CYS A 202 -11.11 13.61 -4.47
CA CYS A 202 -12.19 13.47 -5.43
C CYS A 202 -13.55 13.61 -4.73
N LYS A 203 -14.52 14.18 -5.43
CA LYS A 203 -15.93 14.13 -5.04
C LYS A 203 -16.70 13.33 -6.09
N VAL A 204 -17.49 12.35 -5.67
CA VAL A 204 -18.41 11.63 -6.54
C VAL A 204 -19.81 12.22 -6.48
N ASN A 205 -20.57 12.01 -7.54
CA ASN A 205 -21.99 12.29 -7.57
C ASN A 205 -22.73 11.12 -8.21
N PHE A 206 -23.59 10.48 -7.41
CA PHE A 206 -24.52 9.45 -7.88
C PHE A 206 -25.89 10.02 -8.25
N SER A 207 -26.16 11.30 -7.96
CA SER A 207 -27.51 11.87 -8.08
C SER A 207 -27.71 12.86 -9.22
N ARG A 208 -28.80 12.67 -9.97
CA ARG A 208 -29.22 13.63 -11.01
C ARG A 208 -29.54 15.02 -10.45
N LYS A 209 -29.94 15.12 -9.17
CA LYS A 209 -30.28 16.39 -8.50
C LYS A 209 -29.06 17.30 -8.35
N THR A 210 -27.88 16.71 -8.20
CA THR A 210 -26.60 17.37 -7.94
C THR A 210 -25.60 17.21 -9.09
N LYS A 211 -26.09 16.86 -10.28
CA LYS A 211 -25.29 16.67 -11.50
C LYS A 211 -24.43 17.88 -11.86
N TRP A 212 -23.24 17.62 -12.39
CA TRP A 212 -22.41 18.66 -13.01
C TRP A 212 -22.73 18.86 -14.50
N PHE A 213 -23.20 17.83 -15.20
CA PHE A 213 -23.70 17.94 -16.56
C PHE A 213 -24.88 16.99 -16.86
N ASP A 214 -25.55 17.22 -17.98
CA ASP A 214 -26.63 16.35 -18.46
C ASP A 214 -26.11 15.01 -19.00
N THR A 215 -26.96 13.98 -18.94
CA THR A 215 -26.61 12.64 -19.39
C THR A 215 -26.42 12.60 -20.92
N PRO A 216 -25.56 11.72 -21.48
CA PRO A 216 -25.23 11.72 -22.91
C PRO A 216 -26.39 11.30 -23.83
N GLY A 217 -27.53 10.90 -23.26
CA GLY A 217 -28.72 10.49 -23.99
C GLY A 217 -29.87 10.14 -23.05
N PRO A 218 -31.13 10.17 -23.53
CA PRO A 218 -32.33 9.99 -22.71
C PRO A 218 -32.45 8.58 -22.08
N GLN A 219 -31.71 7.59 -22.59
CA GLN A 219 -31.64 6.24 -22.03
C GLN A 219 -30.72 6.13 -20.81
N VAL A 220 -29.80 7.08 -20.62
CA VAL A 220 -28.83 7.05 -19.52
C VAL A 220 -29.41 7.80 -18.32
N ARG A 221 -29.50 7.10 -17.19
CA ARG A 221 -29.96 7.64 -15.91
C ARG A 221 -28.80 7.77 -14.91
N PHE A 222 -29.00 8.55 -13.86
CA PHE A 222 -28.05 8.55 -12.75
C PHE A 222 -28.20 7.29 -11.89
N PHE A 223 -27.13 6.94 -11.19
CA PHE A 223 -27.10 5.80 -10.28
C PHE A 223 -28.21 5.85 -9.21
N ASP A 224 -28.53 7.04 -8.67
CA ASP A 224 -29.64 7.22 -7.71
C ASP A 224 -31.05 7.02 -8.28
N GLU A 225 -31.20 7.02 -9.61
CA GLU A 225 -32.45 6.74 -10.33
C GLU A 225 -32.60 5.25 -10.69
N ALA A 226 -31.66 4.39 -10.28
CA ALA A 226 -31.73 2.95 -10.48
C ALA A 226 -32.76 2.32 -9.51
N PRO A 227 -33.72 1.52 -10.00
CA PRO A 227 -34.64 0.81 -9.14
C PRO A 227 -33.93 -0.39 -8.50
N GLU A 228 -34.45 -0.86 -7.37
CA GLU A 228 -33.82 -1.88 -6.53
C GLU A 228 -33.52 -3.17 -7.31
N GLU A 229 -34.40 -3.58 -8.23
CA GLU A 229 -34.23 -4.78 -9.06
C GLU A 229 -33.12 -4.68 -10.13
N HIS A 230 -32.54 -3.50 -10.36
CA HIS A 230 -31.34 -3.31 -11.20
C HIS A 230 -30.06 -3.17 -10.35
N CYS A 231 -30.17 -3.20 -9.02
CA CYS A 231 -29.08 -2.98 -8.09
C CYS A 231 -28.69 -4.28 -7.36
N ILE A 232 -27.44 -4.36 -6.93
CA ILE A 232 -26.96 -5.39 -5.99
C ILE A 232 -26.05 -4.72 -4.97
N ALA A 233 -26.29 -4.97 -3.68
CA ALA A 233 -25.47 -4.44 -2.60
C ALA A 233 -24.06 -5.04 -2.64
N ASN A 234 -23.06 -4.29 -2.15
CA ASN A 234 -21.70 -4.80 -2.05
C ASN A 234 -21.68 -6.01 -1.09
N PRO A 235 -21.24 -7.21 -1.52
CA PRO A 235 -21.24 -8.41 -0.68
C PRO A 235 -20.15 -8.42 0.41
N VAL A 236 -19.41 -7.32 0.61
CA VAL A 236 -18.43 -7.17 1.68
C VAL A 236 -19.14 -7.10 3.03
N GLU A 237 -18.72 -7.93 3.99
CA GLU A 237 -19.22 -7.89 5.37
C GLU A 237 -18.62 -6.68 6.11
N HIS A 238 -19.49 -5.90 6.74
CA HIS A 238 -19.13 -4.73 7.53
C HIS A 238 -19.21 -5.08 9.03
N PRO A 239 -18.09 -5.19 9.78
CA PRO A 239 -18.15 -5.31 11.23
C PRO A 239 -18.83 -4.07 11.84
N GLU A 240 -19.90 -4.25 12.61
CA GLU A 240 -20.63 -3.13 13.23
C GLU A 240 -19.75 -2.34 14.22
N SER A 241 -18.82 -3.03 14.87
CA SER A 241 -17.84 -2.44 15.78
C SER A 241 -16.43 -3.02 15.62
N ILE A 242 -15.47 -2.42 16.33
CA ILE A 242 -14.10 -2.95 16.44
C ILE A 242 -14.12 -4.33 17.13
N GLN A 243 -15.07 -4.58 18.03
CA GLN A 243 -15.20 -5.84 18.75
C GLN A 243 -15.62 -6.99 17.80
N ASP A 244 -16.39 -6.70 16.75
CA ASP A 244 -16.82 -7.69 15.74
C ASP A 244 -15.75 -7.99 14.69
N SER A 245 -14.62 -7.28 14.74
CA SER A 245 -13.51 -7.40 13.79
C SER A 245 -12.52 -8.50 14.17
N GLU A 246 -12.01 -9.21 13.15
CA GLU A 246 -10.97 -10.23 13.31
C GLU A 246 -9.55 -9.68 13.08
N PHE A 247 -8.61 -10.02 13.97
CA PHE A 247 -7.18 -9.76 13.81
C PHE A 247 -6.39 -11.07 13.77
N LEU A 248 -5.78 -11.38 12.63
CA LEU A 248 -4.96 -12.58 12.42
C LEU A 248 -3.48 -12.17 12.30
N LEU A 249 -2.65 -12.55 13.26
CA LEU A 249 -1.21 -12.30 13.23
C LEU A 249 -0.48 -13.58 12.79
N LEU A 250 0.23 -13.50 11.67
CA LEU A 250 0.98 -14.65 11.14
C LEU A 250 2.33 -14.76 11.87
N CYS A 251 2.72 -15.96 12.26
CA CYS A 251 3.97 -16.24 12.99
C CYS A 251 4.72 -17.38 12.30
N GLY A 252 6.04 -17.24 12.14
CA GLY A 252 6.89 -18.26 11.54
C GLY A 252 8.04 -17.68 10.72
N LEU A 253 9.05 -18.49 10.43
CA LEU A 253 10.29 -18.07 9.75
C LEU A 253 10.05 -17.53 8.32
N PRO A 254 11.02 -16.79 7.73
CA PRO A 254 10.98 -16.53 6.29
C PRO A 254 10.80 -17.83 5.49
N ALA A 255 10.09 -17.77 4.35
CA ALA A 255 9.76 -18.91 3.48
C ALA A 255 8.87 -20.03 4.06
N CYS A 256 8.44 -19.99 5.33
CA CYS A 256 7.53 -21.00 5.92
C CYS A 256 6.05 -20.92 5.45
N GLY A 257 5.75 -20.28 4.31
CA GLY A 257 4.39 -20.26 3.73
C GLY A 257 3.39 -19.20 4.24
N LYS A 258 3.76 -18.28 5.15
CA LYS A 258 2.82 -17.30 5.75
C LYS A 258 1.95 -16.55 4.73
N THR A 259 2.57 -15.89 3.75
CA THR A 259 1.86 -15.11 2.72
C THR A 259 0.92 -16.00 1.88
N TYR A 260 1.32 -17.24 1.62
CA TYR A 260 0.49 -18.22 0.90
C TYR A 260 -0.73 -18.63 1.73
N TRP A 261 -0.56 -18.88 3.04
CA TRP A 261 -1.68 -19.15 3.94
C TRP A 261 -2.63 -17.93 4.03
N ALA A 262 -2.08 -16.72 4.11
CA ALA A 262 -2.87 -15.48 4.14
C ALA A 262 -3.76 -15.36 2.91
N GLN A 263 -3.18 -15.53 1.72
CA GLN A 263 -3.89 -15.51 0.45
C GLN A 263 -4.98 -16.59 0.40
N LYS A 264 -4.67 -17.84 0.79
CA LYS A 264 -5.65 -18.93 0.83
C LYS A 264 -6.78 -18.68 1.83
N HIS A 265 -6.49 -18.07 2.98
CA HIS A 265 -7.51 -17.69 3.97
C HIS A 265 -8.43 -16.59 3.43
N MET A 266 -7.88 -15.60 2.71
CA MET A 266 -8.65 -14.54 2.06
C MET A 266 -9.52 -15.09 0.91
N GLU A 267 -8.97 -15.95 0.06
CA GLU A 267 -9.71 -16.63 -1.02
C GLU A 267 -10.86 -17.49 -0.48
N ALA A 268 -10.70 -18.12 0.68
CA ALA A 268 -11.73 -18.92 1.34
C ALA A 268 -12.78 -18.09 2.10
N ASN A 269 -12.48 -16.82 2.41
CA ASN A 269 -13.34 -15.91 3.17
C ASN A 269 -13.47 -14.55 2.46
N PRO A 270 -13.92 -14.50 1.19
CA PRO A 270 -13.83 -13.28 0.39
C PRO A 270 -14.73 -12.16 0.94
N LEU A 271 -15.90 -12.50 1.49
CA LEU A 271 -16.85 -11.54 2.06
C LEU A 271 -16.25 -10.77 3.25
N LYS A 272 -15.36 -11.38 4.04
CA LYS A 272 -14.69 -10.73 5.18
C LYS A 272 -13.76 -9.57 4.77
N ASN A 273 -13.42 -9.45 3.49
CA ASN A 273 -12.57 -8.40 2.89
C ASN A 273 -11.36 -7.99 3.75
N TYR A 274 -10.59 -9.00 4.16
CA TYR A 274 -9.43 -8.83 5.04
C TYR A 274 -8.40 -7.86 4.45
N VAL A 275 -7.97 -6.88 5.26
CA VAL A 275 -6.83 -6.03 4.90
C VAL A 275 -5.52 -6.75 5.25
N LEU A 276 -4.72 -7.07 4.23
CA LEU A 276 -3.40 -7.65 4.40
C LEU A 276 -2.33 -6.58 4.69
N LEU A 277 -1.88 -6.53 5.94
CA LEU A 277 -0.81 -5.63 6.40
C LEU A 277 0.54 -6.35 6.43
N GLY A 278 1.49 -5.84 5.66
CA GLY A 278 2.88 -6.31 5.68
C GLY A 278 3.78 -5.35 4.90
N THR A 279 5.09 -5.44 5.12
CA THR A 279 6.05 -4.58 4.39
C THR A 279 6.03 -4.87 2.89
N ASN A 280 5.80 -6.14 2.49
CA ASN A 280 5.60 -6.50 1.08
C ASN A 280 4.30 -5.88 0.55
N ALA A 281 3.18 -6.01 1.26
CA ALA A 281 1.89 -5.44 0.81
C ALA A 281 1.96 -3.92 0.58
N VAL A 282 2.68 -3.19 1.45
CA VAL A 282 2.99 -1.76 1.25
C VAL A 282 3.80 -1.52 -0.04
N ILE A 283 4.85 -2.31 -0.29
CA ILE A 283 5.66 -2.21 -1.51
C ILE A 283 4.84 -2.56 -2.76
N ASP A 284 3.96 -3.55 -2.68
CA ASP A 284 3.07 -3.97 -3.77
C ASP A 284 2.03 -2.87 -4.08
N GLN A 285 1.51 -2.19 -3.04
CA GLN A 285 0.60 -1.04 -3.16
C GLN A 285 1.29 0.23 -3.70
N MET A 286 2.62 0.38 -3.55
CA MET A 286 3.38 1.40 -4.28
C MET A 286 3.36 1.17 -5.81
N LYS A 287 3.07 -0.07 -6.27
CA LYS A 287 3.11 -0.53 -7.66
C LYS A 287 4.39 -0.06 -8.39
N VAL A 288 5.55 -0.28 -7.77
CA VAL A 288 6.87 0.09 -8.34
C VAL A 288 7.24 -0.85 -9.48
N TRP A 289 6.76 -0.55 -10.69
CA TRP A 289 7.09 -1.29 -11.90
C TRP A 289 8.62 -1.33 -12.15
N ASN A 290 9.10 -2.48 -12.65
CA ASN A 290 10.48 -2.73 -13.12
C ASN A 290 11.60 -2.91 -12.08
N LEU A 291 11.32 -3.13 -10.78
CA LEU A 291 12.37 -3.55 -9.82
C LEU A 291 13.16 -4.77 -10.32
N ASN A 292 12.45 -5.81 -10.77
CA ASN A 292 13.05 -7.08 -11.23
C ASN A 292 13.91 -6.97 -12.51
N ARG A 293 14.01 -5.79 -13.14
CA ARG A 293 14.76 -5.58 -14.40
C ARG A 293 16.05 -4.76 -14.25
N GLN A 294 16.40 -4.30 -13.05
CA GLN A 294 17.53 -3.39 -12.87
C GLN A 294 18.66 -4.00 -12.02
N ARG A 295 19.90 -3.81 -12.49
CA ARG A 295 21.14 -4.33 -11.88
C ARG A 295 21.36 -3.95 -10.41
N ASN A 296 20.67 -2.91 -9.92
CA ASN A 296 20.79 -2.37 -8.56
C ASN A 296 19.60 -2.75 -7.66
N TYR A 297 18.96 -3.90 -7.92
CA TYR A 297 17.79 -4.39 -7.16
C TYR A 297 17.99 -4.30 -5.64
N ALA A 298 19.14 -4.76 -5.13
CA ALA A 298 19.41 -4.83 -3.70
C ALA A 298 19.40 -3.46 -3.00
N ASP A 299 20.04 -2.44 -3.60
CA ASP A 299 20.15 -1.12 -2.98
C ASP A 299 18.79 -0.42 -2.94
N ARG A 300 18.04 -0.43 -4.06
CA ARG A 300 16.70 0.17 -4.10
C ARG A 300 15.69 -0.63 -3.27
N TRP A 301 15.87 -1.94 -3.10
CA TRP A 301 15.04 -2.74 -2.21
C TRP A 301 15.23 -2.35 -0.74
N GLN A 302 16.46 -1.99 -0.31
CA GLN A 302 16.68 -1.44 1.03
C GLN A 302 16.03 -0.07 1.22
N GLU A 303 16.09 0.80 0.20
CA GLU A 303 15.43 2.10 0.22
C GLU A 303 13.89 1.97 0.25
N LEU A 304 13.31 1.05 -0.51
CA LEU A 304 11.88 0.77 -0.45
C LEU A 304 11.46 0.19 0.91
N ILE A 305 12.28 -0.67 1.53
CA ILE A 305 12.01 -1.17 2.89
C ILE A 305 12.07 -0.04 3.93
N SER A 306 13.02 0.90 3.81
CA SER A 306 13.15 2.01 4.76
C SER A 306 11.97 2.98 4.67
N GLN A 307 11.42 3.20 3.47
CA GLN A 307 10.17 3.96 3.26
C GLN A 307 8.91 3.17 3.67
N ALA A 308 8.84 1.86 3.39
CA ALA A 308 7.67 1.04 3.68
C ALA A 308 7.45 0.77 5.18
N THR A 309 8.49 0.85 6.01
CA THR A 309 8.40 0.53 7.44
C THR A 309 7.61 1.59 8.24
N PRO A 310 7.88 2.92 8.10
CA PRO A 310 7.02 3.96 8.67
C PRO A 310 5.55 3.86 8.23
N ILE A 311 5.32 3.69 6.92
CA ILE A 311 3.97 3.53 6.34
C ILE A 311 3.25 2.34 6.97
N PHE A 312 3.89 1.17 7.04
CA PHE A 312 3.35 -0.02 7.70
C PHE A 312 2.97 0.24 9.16
N ASN A 313 3.81 0.92 9.94
CA ASN A 313 3.51 1.24 11.33
C ASN A 313 2.28 2.18 11.44
N LYS A 314 2.13 3.14 10.52
CA LYS A 314 0.97 4.04 10.49
C LYS A 314 -0.31 3.33 10.05
N LEU A 315 -0.23 2.41 9.08
CA LEU A 315 -1.34 1.55 8.69
C LEU A 315 -1.80 0.63 9.84
N VAL A 316 -0.87 0.10 10.64
CA VAL A 316 -1.20 -0.66 11.87
C VAL A 316 -1.92 0.22 12.90
N GLU A 317 -1.52 1.48 13.08
CA GLU A 317 -2.21 2.43 13.98
C GLU A 317 -3.63 2.75 13.51
N ILE A 318 -3.84 2.91 12.20
CA ILE A 318 -5.16 3.11 11.60
C ILE A 318 -6.01 1.86 11.79
N ALA A 319 -5.52 0.70 11.33
CA ALA A 319 -6.21 -0.58 11.40
C ALA A 319 -6.67 -0.97 12.81
N GLY A 320 -5.84 -0.69 13.84
CA GLY A 320 -6.20 -0.94 15.25
C GLY A 320 -7.39 -0.13 15.78
N ARG A 321 -7.88 0.85 15.01
CA ARG A 321 -9.02 1.73 15.34
C ARG A 321 -10.13 1.70 14.29
N THR A 322 -10.04 0.87 13.26
CA THR A 322 -11.05 0.76 12.20
C THR A 322 -11.78 -0.59 12.31
N PRO A 323 -13.12 -0.64 12.24
CA PRO A 323 -13.87 -1.90 12.23
C PRO A 323 -13.66 -2.63 10.90
N ARG A 324 -12.57 -3.38 10.77
CA ARG A 324 -12.19 -4.14 9.57
C ARG A 324 -11.49 -5.43 9.98
N ASN A 325 -11.66 -6.49 9.21
CA ASN A 325 -10.88 -7.71 9.40
C ASN A 325 -9.44 -7.50 8.89
N ILE A 326 -8.43 -7.88 9.68
CA ILE A 326 -7.01 -7.57 9.44
C ILE A 326 -6.16 -8.83 9.48
N ILE A 327 -5.26 -9.02 8.51
CA ILE A 327 -4.19 -10.03 8.55
C ILE A 327 -2.83 -9.33 8.59
N LEU A 328 -1.97 -9.65 9.55
CA LEU A 328 -0.62 -9.08 9.68
C LEU A 328 0.44 -10.11 9.28
N ASP A 329 0.90 -10.04 8.02
CA ASP A 329 1.97 -10.89 7.47
C ASP A 329 3.37 -10.27 7.71
N GLN A 330 4.00 -10.71 8.79
CA GLN A 330 5.44 -10.56 9.02
C GLN A 330 5.97 -11.79 9.77
N THR A 331 7.29 -11.90 9.94
CA THR A 331 7.93 -13.09 10.56
C THR A 331 7.48 -13.37 12.00
N ASN A 332 7.37 -12.34 12.84
CA ASN A 332 6.74 -12.41 14.18
C ASN A 332 7.25 -13.50 15.16
N VAL A 333 8.44 -14.07 14.94
CA VAL A 333 9.01 -15.13 15.78
C VAL A 333 9.44 -14.66 17.19
N TYR A 334 9.64 -13.36 17.39
CA TYR A 334 10.07 -12.76 18.67
C TYR A 334 8.88 -12.43 19.57
N LYS A 335 8.82 -12.99 20.81
CA LYS A 335 7.74 -12.77 21.79
C LYS A 335 7.39 -11.28 21.96
N ASN A 336 8.35 -10.45 22.33
CA ASN A 336 8.11 -9.01 22.57
C ASN A 336 7.62 -8.25 21.33
N ALA A 337 8.03 -8.66 20.12
CA ALA A 337 7.57 -8.04 18.89
C ALA A 337 6.13 -8.42 18.54
N ARG A 338 5.69 -9.66 18.84
CA ARG A 338 4.27 -10.05 18.77
C ARG A 338 3.43 -9.25 19.75
N ARG A 339 3.82 -9.23 21.04
CA ARG A 339 3.06 -8.55 22.11
C ARG A 339 2.77 -7.09 21.77
N ARG A 340 3.79 -6.36 21.30
CA ARG A 340 3.64 -4.97 20.85
C ARG A 340 2.64 -4.80 19.70
N LYS A 341 2.55 -5.77 18.78
CA LYS A 341 1.60 -5.73 17.66
C LYS A 341 0.20 -6.12 18.10
N ALA A 342 0.04 -7.21 18.84
CA ALA A 342 -1.25 -7.63 19.37
C ALA A 342 -1.89 -6.55 20.27
N ALA A 343 -1.08 -5.80 21.02
CA ALA A 343 -1.53 -4.66 21.81
C ALA A 343 -2.15 -3.51 20.97
N ALA A 344 -1.74 -3.33 19.70
CA ALA A 344 -2.34 -2.32 18.83
C ALA A 344 -3.78 -2.66 18.41
N PHE A 345 -4.18 -3.92 18.53
CA PHE A 345 -5.51 -4.45 18.21
C PHE A 345 -6.25 -4.88 19.48
N SER A 346 -5.91 -4.34 20.67
CA SER A 346 -6.41 -4.84 21.97
C SER A 346 -7.92 -4.99 22.06
N ASN A 347 -8.66 -4.12 21.37
CA ASN A 347 -10.12 -4.00 21.40
C ASN A 347 -10.86 -4.93 20.44
N PHE A 348 -10.14 -5.63 19.55
CA PHE A 348 -10.71 -6.62 18.63
C PHE A 348 -11.19 -7.84 19.41
N GLY A 349 -12.39 -8.35 19.11
CA GLY A 349 -12.97 -9.49 19.81
C GLY A 349 -12.27 -10.81 19.48
N LYS A 350 -11.78 -10.98 18.25
CA LYS A 350 -11.03 -12.16 17.82
C LYS A 350 -9.60 -11.77 17.42
N LYS A 351 -8.61 -12.30 18.15
CA LYS A 351 -7.18 -12.03 17.97
C LYS A 351 -6.42 -13.35 17.93
N ILE A 352 -6.07 -13.84 16.75
CA ILE A 352 -5.47 -15.18 16.60
C ILE A 352 -4.02 -15.08 16.13
N CYS A 353 -3.14 -15.83 16.79
CA CYS A 353 -1.77 -16.03 16.30
C CYS A 353 -1.70 -17.32 15.45
N VAL A 354 -1.69 -17.16 14.13
CA VAL A 354 -1.61 -18.26 13.17
C VAL A 354 -0.14 -18.61 12.94
N THR A 355 0.29 -19.79 13.36
CA THR A 355 1.70 -20.14 13.47
C THR A 355 2.08 -21.26 12.51
N LEU A 356 2.89 -20.92 11.52
CA LEU A 356 3.36 -21.81 10.48
C LEU A 356 4.77 -22.30 10.82
N VAL A 357 4.93 -23.62 10.81
CA VAL A 357 6.15 -24.32 11.16
C VAL A 357 6.26 -25.52 10.24
N ASN A 358 7.35 -25.58 9.50
CA ASN A 358 7.70 -26.71 8.65
C ASN A 358 8.94 -27.40 9.23
N ASP A 359 9.18 -28.63 8.80
CA ASP A 359 10.47 -29.29 8.94
C ASP A 359 11.58 -28.53 8.20
N GLU A 360 12.83 -28.82 8.56
CA GLU A 360 14.01 -28.13 8.04
C GLU A 360 14.20 -28.32 6.53
N GLU A 361 13.87 -29.51 6.00
CA GLU A 361 14.03 -29.83 4.57
C GLU A 361 13.03 -29.01 3.73
N THR A 362 11.74 -29.06 4.08
CA THR A 362 10.70 -28.24 3.47
C THR A 362 11.03 -26.75 3.53
N LEU A 363 11.53 -26.26 4.67
CA LEU A 363 11.91 -24.86 4.83
C LEU A 363 13.10 -24.47 3.95
N GLN A 364 14.11 -25.35 3.83
CA GLN A 364 15.24 -25.14 2.92
C GLN A 364 14.78 -25.14 1.46
N GLN A 365 14.03 -26.15 1.02
CA GLN A 365 13.50 -26.23 -0.35
C GLN A 365 12.65 -24.99 -0.71
N ARG A 366 11.77 -24.54 0.20
CA ARG A 366 10.97 -23.32 0.01
C ARG A 366 11.85 -22.05 -0.04
N THR A 367 12.93 -21.99 0.73
CA THR A 367 13.90 -20.87 0.70
C THR A 367 14.66 -20.83 -0.62
N GLU A 368 15.25 -21.93 -1.05
CA GLU A 368 15.99 -22.04 -2.33
C GLU A 368 15.09 -21.75 -3.53
N LYS A 369 13.85 -22.25 -3.52
CA LYS A 369 12.83 -21.91 -4.51
C LYS A 369 12.62 -20.39 -4.59
N ARG A 370 12.43 -19.75 -3.44
CA ARG A 370 12.17 -18.31 -3.34
C ARG A 370 13.34 -17.45 -3.78
N GLU A 371 14.56 -17.82 -3.43
CA GLU A 371 15.76 -17.10 -3.87
C GLU A 371 15.94 -17.21 -5.39
N ARG A 372 15.66 -18.38 -5.98
CA ARG A 372 15.70 -18.60 -7.43
C ARG A 372 14.60 -17.87 -8.21
N GLU A 373 13.38 -17.82 -7.68
CA GLU A 373 12.20 -17.32 -8.40
C GLU A 373 11.88 -15.85 -8.12
N GLU A 374 12.00 -15.39 -6.86
CA GLU A 374 11.73 -14.00 -6.46
C GLU A 374 13.00 -13.13 -6.37
N GLY A 375 14.21 -13.72 -6.37
CA GLY A 375 15.47 -13.01 -6.10
C GLY A 375 15.62 -12.53 -4.64
N LYS A 376 14.70 -12.90 -3.75
CA LYS A 376 14.65 -12.42 -2.36
C LYS A 376 15.57 -13.22 -1.44
N PHE A 377 16.86 -12.92 -1.50
CA PHE A 377 17.87 -13.44 -0.59
C PHE A 377 17.67 -12.91 0.85
N VAL A 378 17.64 -13.81 1.84
CA VAL A 378 17.65 -13.43 3.26
C VAL A 378 18.98 -13.91 3.88
N PRO A 379 19.82 -13.01 4.42
CA PRO A 379 21.12 -13.41 4.95
C PRO A 379 21.03 -14.54 5.99
N VAL A 380 21.83 -15.60 5.81
CA VAL A 380 21.89 -16.78 6.70
C VAL A 380 22.02 -16.40 8.19
N GLN A 381 22.77 -15.35 8.50
CA GLN A 381 22.89 -14.82 9.86
C GLN A 381 21.54 -14.32 10.40
N ALA A 382 20.78 -13.55 9.61
CA ALA A 382 19.48 -13.04 10.01
C ALA A 382 18.46 -14.18 10.18
N VAL A 383 18.49 -15.19 9.30
CA VAL A 383 17.67 -16.41 9.46
C VAL A 383 18.01 -17.14 10.76
N ASN A 384 19.29 -17.39 11.05
CA ASN A 384 19.70 -18.08 12.28
C ASN A 384 19.46 -17.24 13.54
N GLU A 385 19.49 -15.91 13.43
CA GLU A 385 19.06 -15.01 14.50
C GLU A 385 17.55 -15.10 14.76
N MET A 386 16.74 -15.15 13.71
CA MET A 386 15.30 -15.39 13.82
C MET A 386 15.00 -16.78 14.40
N ARG A 387 15.73 -17.83 13.98
CA ARG A 387 15.64 -19.19 14.56
C ARG A 387 15.95 -19.20 16.05
N ALA A 388 17.11 -18.67 16.45
CA ALA A 388 17.55 -18.64 17.86
C ALA A 388 16.58 -17.89 18.80
N ASN A 389 15.73 -17.03 18.25
CA ASN A 389 14.73 -16.25 18.98
C ASN A 389 13.28 -16.73 18.73
N PHE A 390 13.06 -17.84 18.01
CA PHE A 390 11.72 -18.33 17.72
C PHE A 390 11.08 -18.88 18.99
N ALA A 391 10.25 -18.04 19.62
CA ALA A 391 9.39 -18.42 20.72
C ALA A 391 8.00 -18.76 20.17
N ALA A 392 7.44 -19.88 20.59
CA ALA A 392 6.03 -20.18 20.36
C ALA A 392 5.14 -19.03 20.90
N PRO A 393 3.98 -18.77 20.28
CA PRO A 393 2.98 -17.87 20.87
C PRO A 393 2.38 -18.46 22.14
N GLU A 394 1.93 -17.59 23.03
CA GLU A 394 1.09 -17.93 24.17
C GLU A 394 -0.08 -16.94 24.24
N LEU A 395 -1.21 -17.31 24.88
CA LEU A 395 -2.36 -16.42 25.02
C LEU A 395 -2.01 -15.12 25.76
N GLU A 396 -1.06 -15.19 26.72
CA GLU A 396 -0.43 -14.05 27.40
C GLU A 396 0.21 -13.00 26.46
N ASP A 397 0.45 -13.36 25.20
CA ASP A 397 0.95 -12.40 24.21
C ASP A 397 -0.11 -11.38 23.77
N GLY A 398 -1.39 -11.57 24.16
CA GLY A 398 -2.52 -10.68 23.83
C GLY A 398 -3.54 -11.29 22.87
N PHE A 399 -3.48 -12.61 22.64
CA PHE A 399 -4.34 -13.34 21.70
C PHE A 399 -5.51 -14.00 22.41
N THR A 400 -6.65 -14.11 21.73
CA THR A 400 -7.79 -14.94 22.15
C THR A 400 -7.70 -16.38 21.63
N GLY A 401 -6.86 -16.64 20.63
CA GLY A 401 -6.61 -17.98 20.10
C GLY A 401 -5.22 -18.13 19.48
N ILE A 402 -4.79 -19.38 19.32
CA ILE A 402 -3.54 -19.75 18.65
C ILE A 402 -3.87 -20.90 17.72
N GLU A 403 -3.38 -20.83 16.49
CA GLU A 403 -3.58 -21.87 15.48
C GLU A 403 -2.25 -22.38 14.95
N PHE A 404 -2.19 -23.68 14.65
CA PHE A 404 -1.07 -24.35 14.01
C PHE A 404 -1.59 -25.10 12.78
N PRO A 405 -1.72 -24.45 11.60
CA PRO A 405 -2.48 -25.02 10.48
C PRO A 405 -1.86 -26.25 9.82
N GLU A 406 -0.53 -26.41 9.91
CA GLU A 406 0.22 -27.47 9.23
C GLU A 406 0.57 -28.67 10.14
N LEU A 407 0.52 -28.51 11.48
CA LEU A 407 0.97 -29.51 12.46
C LEU A 407 0.13 -29.46 13.74
N PRO A 408 -0.12 -30.60 14.43
CA PRO A 408 -0.70 -30.59 15.78
C PRO A 408 0.11 -29.73 16.74
N GLU A 409 -0.54 -28.98 17.65
CA GLU A 409 0.12 -28.00 18.53
C GLU A 409 1.35 -28.56 19.28
N ARG A 410 1.24 -29.78 19.83
CA ARG A 410 2.36 -30.44 20.53
C ARG A 410 3.59 -30.57 19.64
N ASP A 411 3.39 -31.00 18.40
CA ASP A 411 4.45 -31.32 17.45
C ASP A 411 4.99 -30.02 16.81
N ALA A 412 4.13 -29.03 16.57
CA ALA A 412 4.54 -27.68 16.18
C ALA A 412 5.41 -27.00 17.25
N ARG A 413 5.02 -27.10 18.53
CA ARG A 413 5.81 -26.58 19.66
C ARG A 413 7.14 -27.34 19.84
N ALA A 414 7.18 -28.65 19.55
CA ALA A 414 8.42 -29.42 19.51
C ALA A 414 9.35 -28.93 18.40
N ALA A 415 8.84 -28.77 17.17
CA ALA A 415 9.59 -28.26 16.03
C ALA A 415 10.13 -26.83 16.26
N ILE A 416 9.33 -25.92 16.85
CA ILE A 416 9.81 -24.57 17.24
C ILE A 416 10.99 -24.67 18.22
N ASN A 417 10.92 -25.59 19.19
CA ASN A 417 12.02 -25.80 20.14
C ASN A 417 13.29 -26.33 19.48
N GLU A 418 13.18 -27.28 18.55
CA GLU A 418 14.30 -27.82 17.77
C GLU A 418 14.95 -26.73 16.90
N ILE A 419 14.15 -25.99 16.13
CA ILE A 419 14.60 -24.85 15.32
C ILE A 419 15.33 -23.81 16.19
N ARG A 420 14.79 -23.52 17.39
CA ARG A 420 15.40 -22.58 18.34
C ARG A 420 16.74 -23.08 18.86
N GLN A 421 16.84 -24.37 19.19
CA GLN A 421 18.10 -25.01 19.57
C GLN A 421 19.12 -24.95 18.42
N GLY A 422 18.73 -25.31 17.19
CA GLY A 422 19.57 -25.22 16.00
C GLY A 422 20.11 -23.80 15.73
N GLY A 423 19.28 -22.77 15.89
CA GLY A 423 19.71 -21.37 15.80
C GLY A 423 20.68 -20.96 16.92
N ALA A 424 20.45 -21.41 18.16
CA ALA A 424 21.36 -21.17 19.28
C ALA A 424 22.70 -21.90 19.11
N ASP A 425 22.68 -23.14 18.61
CA ASP A 425 23.84 -23.91 18.19
C ASP A 425 24.66 -23.19 17.13
N TRP A 426 23.99 -22.69 16.08
CA TRP A 426 24.64 -21.93 15.03
C TRP A 426 25.33 -20.68 15.59
N LYS A 427 24.67 -19.93 16.48
CA LYS A 427 25.28 -18.77 17.17
C LYS A 427 26.49 -19.17 18.02
N ARG A 428 26.44 -20.30 18.74
CA ARG A 428 27.56 -20.82 19.55
C ARG A 428 28.76 -21.22 18.69
N ARG A 429 28.53 -21.84 17.52
CA ARG A 429 29.57 -22.26 16.57
C ARG A 429 30.15 -21.11 15.74
N ASN A 430 29.46 -19.98 15.65
CA ASN A 430 29.86 -18.79 14.89
C ASN A 430 30.03 -17.55 15.79
N PRO A 431 30.91 -17.58 16.81
CA PRO A 431 31.09 -16.46 17.73
C PRO A 431 31.63 -15.23 16.99
N GLY A 432 30.84 -14.15 16.96
CA GLY A 432 31.19 -12.90 16.28
C GLY A 432 30.42 -12.64 14.99
N ALA A 433 29.63 -13.59 14.49
CA ALA A 433 28.63 -13.32 13.45
C ALA A 433 27.68 -12.20 13.94
N GLY A 434 27.70 -11.04 13.28
CA GLY A 434 26.95 -9.85 13.67
C GLY A 434 27.69 -8.82 14.55
N LYS A 435 28.93 -9.07 14.99
CA LYS A 435 29.75 -8.05 15.70
C LYS A 435 30.54 -7.11 14.78
N GLY A 436 30.47 -7.31 13.47
CA GLY A 436 31.08 -6.43 12.46
C GLY A 436 30.15 -5.29 12.06
N ASN A 437 30.33 -4.11 12.64
CA ASN A 437 29.67 -2.89 12.17
C ASN A 437 30.43 -2.31 10.96
N GLN A 438 30.20 -2.84 9.75
CA GLN A 438 30.54 -2.15 8.50
C GLN A 438 29.55 -2.48 7.37
N PRO A 439 29.12 -1.49 6.56
CA PRO A 439 28.54 -1.76 5.25
C PRO A 439 29.62 -2.40 4.36
N LYS A 440 29.24 -3.40 3.55
CA LYS A 440 30.19 -4.04 2.62
C LYS A 440 30.62 -3.05 1.54
N GLY A 441 31.92 -2.94 1.31
CA GLY A 441 32.48 -2.13 0.23
C GLY A 441 31.96 -2.51 -1.16
N ARG A 442 31.97 -1.53 -2.06
CA ARG A 442 31.49 -1.58 -3.46
C ARG A 442 31.96 -2.84 -4.20
N LEU A 443 31.08 -3.43 -5.01
CA LEU A 443 31.30 -4.70 -5.74
C LEU A 443 32.53 -4.70 -6.68
N GLU A 444 33.07 -3.53 -7.03
CA GLU A 444 34.16 -3.36 -8.00
C GLU A 444 35.52 -3.92 -7.54
N ASN A 445 35.69 -4.26 -6.26
CA ASN A 445 36.95 -4.77 -5.70
C ASN A 445 36.95 -6.29 -5.39
N ARG A 446 36.23 -7.10 -6.18
CA ARG A 446 36.28 -8.57 -6.06
C ARG A 446 36.90 -9.19 -7.31
N ASP A 447 38.15 -9.64 -7.16
CA ASP A 447 38.87 -10.39 -8.18
C ASP A 447 38.26 -11.80 -8.40
N ALA A 448 38.20 -12.23 -9.65
CA ALA A 448 37.55 -13.47 -10.09
C ALA A 448 38.30 -14.75 -9.66
N SER A 449 39.49 -14.62 -9.09
CA SER A 449 40.37 -15.72 -8.67
C SER A 449 39.90 -16.52 -7.44
N THR A 450 38.86 -16.07 -6.71
CA THR A 450 38.44 -16.66 -5.42
C THR A 450 37.13 -17.47 -5.45
N ILE A 451 36.51 -17.67 -6.62
CA ILE A 451 35.32 -18.52 -6.76
C ILE A 451 35.74 -19.92 -7.21
N GLY A 452 35.57 -20.94 -6.33
CA GLY A 452 35.63 -22.36 -6.75
C GLY A 452 36.74 -23.25 -6.17
N LYS A 453 37.20 -23.05 -4.92
CA LYS A 453 38.05 -24.04 -4.20
C LYS A 453 37.56 -24.33 -2.79
N GLY A 454 36.52 -25.17 -2.69
CA GLY A 454 36.14 -25.82 -1.44
C GLY A 454 36.75 -27.21 -1.34
N ALA A 455 37.59 -27.44 -0.32
CA ALA A 455 38.07 -28.71 0.25
C ALA A 455 38.67 -29.79 -0.68
N TRP A 456 39.84 -30.33 -0.32
CA TRP A 456 40.09 -31.79 -0.12
C TRP A 456 41.53 -32.06 0.39
N GLN A 457 41.60 -32.95 1.38
CA GLN A 457 42.73 -33.81 1.82
C GLN A 457 43.95 -33.30 2.64
N LYS A 458 44.07 -33.99 3.78
CA LYS A 458 45.25 -34.59 4.45
C LYS A 458 46.14 -33.71 5.34
N GLY A 459 46.44 -34.28 6.51
CA GLY A 459 47.32 -33.72 7.53
C GLY A 459 48.67 -34.45 7.63
N GLY A 460 49.49 -33.97 8.55
CA GLY A 460 50.87 -34.39 8.80
C GLY A 460 51.57 -33.25 9.57
N PRO A 461 52.50 -33.53 10.51
CA PRO A 461 52.76 -32.61 11.61
C PRO A 461 53.87 -31.56 11.37
N SER A 462 53.70 -30.45 12.09
CA SER A 462 54.73 -29.53 12.62
C SER A 462 56.17 -30.06 12.67
N TRP A 463 57.12 -29.26 12.16
CA TRP A 463 58.48 -29.07 12.71
C TRP A 463 59.09 -27.73 12.22
N ASP A 464 60.06 -27.24 13.00
CA ASP A 464 61.12 -26.24 12.72
C ASP A 464 60.71 -24.79 12.37
N GLU A 465 60.89 -23.82 13.27
CA GLU A 465 62.13 -23.21 13.78
C GLU A 465 62.70 -22.09 12.87
N LYS A 466 62.90 -20.92 13.49
CA LYS A 466 63.66 -19.79 12.92
C LYS A 466 65.13 -19.92 13.34
N PRO A 467 66.04 -19.40 12.53
CA PRO A 467 66.95 -18.39 13.08
C PRO A 467 67.13 -17.14 12.21
N LYS A 468 67.44 -16.00 12.85
CA LYS A 468 68.09 -14.82 12.23
C LYS A 468 69.61 -14.96 12.36
N PRO A 469 70.42 -14.52 11.36
CA PRO A 469 71.32 -13.36 11.54
C PRO A 469 71.48 -12.50 10.25
N GLN A 470 72.36 -11.48 10.11
CA GLN A 470 72.68 -10.32 10.98
C GLN A 470 73.62 -9.30 10.24
N GLN A 471 73.40 -7.98 10.44
CA GLN A 471 74.33 -6.83 10.25
C GLN A 471 74.76 -6.30 8.85
N GLY A 472 75.16 -5.00 8.86
CA GLY A 472 75.70 -4.17 7.76
C GLY A 472 74.64 -3.23 7.13
N GLY A 473 74.67 -1.88 7.17
CA GLY A 473 75.73 -0.87 7.37
C GLY A 473 76.31 -0.41 6.02
N ALA A 474 76.55 0.86 5.67
CA ALA A 474 76.19 2.19 6.20
C ALA A 474 76.54 3.26 5.10
N TRP A 475 76.21 4.55 5.30
CA TRP A 475 76.58 5.73 4.45
C TRP A 475 75.87 5.82 3.07
N ASP A 476 75.69 6.97 2.39
CA ASP A 476 76.12 8.36 2.68
C ASP A 476 75.14 9.42 2.06
N ARG A 477 75.38 10.72 2.28
CA ARG A 477 74.61 11.85 1.74
C ARG A 477 75.24 12.53 0.50
N ASP A 478 74.35 13.16 -0.28
CA ASP A 478 74.48 14.52 -0.87
C ASP A 478 74.70 14.70 -2.40
N ARG A 479 74.12 15.81 -2.90
CA ARG A 479 74.41 16.62 -4.11
C ARG A 479 74.20 16.13 -5.57
N THR A 480 73.16 16.74 -6.15
CA THR A 480 73.18 17.64 -7.36
C THR A 480 73.04 17.11 -8.80
N ARG A 481 72.46 18.03 -9.61
CA ARG A 481 72.50 18.24 -11.08
C ARG A 481 71.55 17.45 -12.01
N SER A 482 70.58 18.20 -12.54
CA SER A 482 69.92 18.07 -13.86
C SER A 482 70.96 18.17 -15.02
N PRO A 483 70.67 17.83 -16.31
CA PRO A 483 69.43 18.17 -17.04
C PRO A 483 68.84 17.11 -18.02
N ALA A 484 67.72 17.46 -18.65
CA ALA A 484 67.05 16.79 -19.79
C ALA A 484 67.83 17.02 -21.14
N PRO A 485 67.44 16.56 -22.37
CA PRO A 485 66.06 16.63 -22.95
C PRO A 485 65.65 15.62 -24.09
N LYS A 486 64.46 15.87 -24.68
CA LYS A 486 63.86 15.37 -25.96
C LYS A 486 63.30 13.92 -25.96
N GLY A 487 62.17 13.60 -26.58
CA GLY A 487 61.12 14.35 -27.31
C GLY A 487 60.01 13.36 -27.76
N GLY A 488 58.83 13.73 -28.31
CA GLY A 488 58.21 15.02 -28.63
C GLY A 488 56.85 14.83 -29.35
N SER A 489 56.22 15.94 -29.80
CA SER A 489 55.05 16.03 -30.70
C SER A 489 53.67 15.50 -30.24
N TRP A 490 52.51 16.08 -30.54
CA TRP A 490 51.94 17.46 -30.65
C TRP A 490 50.56 17.35 -31.33
N ALA A 491 49.50 17.88 -30.68
CA ALA A 491 48.22 18.41 -31.20
C ALA A 491 47.24 18.49 -30.00
N GLY A 492 46.57 19.59 -29.62
CA GLY A 492 46.15 20.79 -30.36
C GLY A 492 44.74 20.56 -30.94
N ALA A 493 43.66 21.28 -30.61
CA ALA A 493 43.44 22.54 -29.85
C ALA A 493 42.07 22.44 -29.10
N GLY A 494 41.45 23.42 -28.43
CA GLY A 494 41.74 24.84 -28.18
C GLY A 494 40.44 25.59 -27.77
N ALA A 495 40.58 26.78 -27.16
CA ALA A 495 39.52 27.67 -26.62
C ALA A 495 38.73 27.16 -25.40
N GLY A 496 38.38 27.99 -24.39
CA GLY A 496 38.69 29.42 -24.18
C GLY A 496 37.57 30.14 -23.40
N TRP A 497 37.91 31.26 -22.73
CA TRP A 497 37.04 32.12 -21.88
C TRP A 497 36.76 31.56 -20.47
N GLN A 498 37.26 32.20 -19.40
CA GLN A 498 36.74 33.43 -18.74
C GLN A 498 35.27 33.28 -18.30
N GLY A 499 34.87 33.53 -17.04
CA GLY A 499 35.57 34.05 -15.86
C GLY A 499 34.57 34.82 -14.99
N GLY A 500 34.57 34.64 -13.66
CA GLY A 500 33.62 35.33 -12.78
C GLY A 500 33.64 34.85 -11.33
N LYS A 501 33.70 35.79 -10.38
CA LYS A 501 33.68 35.56 -8.92
C LYS A 501 32.35 36.03 -8.32
N ALA A 502 32.04 35.51 -7.12
CA ALA A 502 31.10 36.02 -6.11
C ALA A 502 29.59 35.98 -6.50
N GLY A 503 28.63 35.91 -5.56
CA GLY A 503 28.63 35.69 -4.09
C GLY A 503 27.38 34.84 -3.74
N ALA A 504 27.28 34.10 -2.62
CA ALA A 504 27.15 34.56 -1.23
C ALA A 504 25.85 35.39 -0.96
N TRP A 505 25.21 35.09 0.20
CA TRP A 505 23.88 35.52 0.72
C TRP A 505 22.70 34.65 0.27
N GLN A 506 22.01 33.88 1.13
CA GLN A 506 21.28 34.12 2.41
C GLN A 506 19.97 34.91 2.29
N GLY A 507 18.88 34.24 2.71
CA GLY A 507 17.76 34.85 3.45
C GLY A 507 16.63 35.47 2.62
N GLY A 508 15.49 34.80 2.57
CA GLY A 508 14.25 35.23 1.92
C GLY A 508 13.28 34.07 1.80
#